data_AF-A0AAV6W388-F1
#
_entry.id   AF-A0AAV6W388-F1
#
_cell.length_a   1.000
_cell.length_b   1.000
_cell.length_c   1.000
_cell.angle_alpha   90.00
_cell.angle_beta   90.00
_cell.angle_gamma   90.00
#
_symmetry.space_group_name_H-M   'P 1'
#
loop_
_entity.id
_entity.type
_entity.pdbx_description
1 polymer ?
#
loop_
_entity_poly.entity_id
_entity_poly.type
_entity_poly.pdbx_seq_one_letter_code
_entity_poly.pdbx_strand_id
1 'polypeptide(L)'
;MAGADIASGPVWMEYIAYLKSMPVQTTQEESQRMTVIRKTYQRAIVMPTHHVEQLWRDYENFENSVSRALAKGLTAEYQPKYNSARAVYRERKKYFDEIDWNMLAVPPSGSSKEEMQWMAWKKLLSFEKGNPQRIDNASATKRIAFAYEQCLMYLYHYPDIWYDYAMWHAKSGSRDSAIKVFQRAMKALPDSEMLKYAYAELEESHGAAQAAKKVYESLLGDGVNATALSHIQFIRFLRRTEGVEAARRYFLDARKSPNCTYHVYVAYAMMAFCLDKDAKLAHNIFEAGLKRFMHEPSYILEYADFLCRLNDDRNIRALFERALSSLPPDESVEVWKRFTQFEQMYGDLASMLKVEQRRKEALSQMDENEESSIENSLQNVISRYSFMDLWPCSSKDLDHLARQEVLIED
;
A
#
# COMPACT_ATOMS: atom_id res chain seq x y z
N MET A 1 15.32 19.69 -18.43
CA MET A 1 13.90 19.45 -18.08
C MET A 1 13.25 20.66 -17.40
N ALA A 2 14.01 21.54 -16.73
CA ALA A 2 13.48 22.78 -16.15
C ALA A 2 12.64 23.63 -17.13
N GLY A 3 13.00 23.70 -18.42
CA GLY A 3 12.21 24.42 -19.43
C GLY A 3 10.84 23.83 -19.80
N ALA A 4 10.44 22.70 -19.19
CA ALA A 4 9.13 22.07 -19.36
C ALA A 4 8.21 22.26 -18.15
N ASP A 5 8.71 22.91 -17.10
CA ASP A 5 7.96 23.31 -15.92
C ASP A 5 6.96 24.42 -16.26
N ILE A 6 5.81 24.46 -15.59
CA ILE A 6 4.79 25.49 -15.86
C ILE A 6 5.28 26.90 -15.51
N ALA A 7 6.17 27.02 -14.53
CA ALA A 7 6.81 28.26 -14.10
C ALA A 7 8.09 28.59 -14.89
N SER A 8 8.47 27.81 -15.91
CA SER A 8 9.72 28.03 -16.64
C SER A 8 9.72 29.22 -17.61
N GLY A 9 8.62 29.97 -17.70
CA GLY A 9 8.47 31.11 -18.62
C GLY A 9 9.60 32.16 -18.52
N PRO A 10 9.96 32.64 -17.31
CA PRO A 10 11.07 33.58 -17.11
C PRO A 10 12.40 33.05 -17.65
N VAL A 11 12.71 31.78 -17.44
CA VAL A 11 13.95 31.15 -17.95
C VAL A 11 14.03 31.24 -19.47
N TRP A 12 12.91 31.02 -20.18
CA TRP A 12 12.87 31.19 -21.63
C TRP A 12 13.10 32.64 -22.05
N MET A 13 12.45 33.58 -21.37
CA MET A 13 12.56 35.01 -21.67
C MET A 13 13.98 35.54 -21.42
N GLU A 14 14.59 35.17 -20.30
CA GLU A 14 15.98 35.52 -19.96
C GLU A 14 16.97 34.93 -20.96
N TYR A 15 16.80 33.67 -21.35
CA TYR A 15 17.66 33.05 -22.35
C TYR A 15 17.54 33.72 -23.72
N ILE A 16 16.32 34.11 -24.13
CA ILE A 16 16.10 34.87 -25.37
C ILE A 16 16.73 36.27 -25.26
N ALA A 17 16.61 36.95 -24.12
CA ALA A 17 17.24 38.24 -23.88
C ALA A 17 18.78 38.15 -23.95
N TYR A 18 19.35 37.11 -23.35
CA TYR A 18 20.78 36.81 -23.43
C TYR A 18 21.24 36.61 -24.88
N LEU A 19 20.52 35.79 -25.66
CA LEU A 19 20.82 35.56 -27.08
C LEU A 19 20.76 36.86 -27.89
N LYS A 20 19.82 37.77 -27.58
CA LYS A 20 19.72 39.10 -28.22
C LYS A 20 20.89 40.01 -27.83
N SER A 21 21.39 39.93 -26.60
CA SER A 21 22.50 40.77 -26.12
C SER A 21 23.89 40.34 -26.59
N MET A 22 24.04 39.13 -27.15
CA MET A 22 25.34 38.66 -27.63
C MET A 22 25.89 39.59 -28.71
N PRO A 23 27.16 40.04 -28.59
CA PRO A 23 27.80 40.90 -29.59
C PRO A 23 27.97 40.13 -30.89
N VAL A 24 27.82 40.83 -32.00
CA VAL A 24 27.90 40.25 -33.35
C VAL A 24 28.85 41.12 -34.16
N GLN A 25 29.87 40.50 -34.77
CA GLN A 25 30.90 41.21 -35.53
C GLN A 25 30.71 41.08 -37.03
N THR A 26 30.02 40.03 -37.48
CA THR A 26 29.77 39.77 -38.90
C THR A 26 28.28 39.59 -39.22
N THR A 27 27.89 39.91 -40.45
CA THR A 27 26.51 39.67 -40.93
C THR A 27 26.13 38.19 -40.90
N GLN A 28 27.12 37.29 -41.06
CA GLN A 28 26.91 35.85 -40.96
C GLN A 28 26.56 35.41 -39.53
N GLU A 29 27.28 35.93 -38.54
CA GLU A 29 26.96 35.70 -37.12
C GLU A 29 25.59 36.27 -36.76
N GLU A 30 25.18 37.40 -37.34
CA GLU A 30 23.85 37.97 -37.10
C GLU A 30 22.75 37.03 -37.60
N SER A 31 22.90 36.51 -38.82
CA SER A 31 21.97 35.54 -39.40
C SER A 31 21.87 34.25 -38.57
N GLN A 32 23.00 33.75 -38.07
CA GLN A 32 23.03 32.60 -37.16
C GLN A 32 22.33 32.90 -35.84
N ARG A 33 22.60 34.05 -35.21
CA ARG A 33 21.95 34.50 -33.98
C ARG A 33 20.43 34.56 -34.16
N MET A 34 19.95 35.17 -35.24
CA MET A 34 18.51 35.26 -35.55
C MET A 34 17.89 33.88 -35.74
N THR A 35 18.62 32.93 -36.34
CA THR A 35 18.18 31.54 -36.49
C THR A 35 18.07 30.82 -35.14
N VAL A 36 19.02 31.04 -34.24
CA VAL A 36 19.00 30.46 -32.88
C VAL A 36 17.84 31.05 -32.08
N ILE A 37 17.67 32.38 -32.08
CA ILE A 37 16.56 33.06 -31.41
C ILE A 37 15.21 32.53 -31.91
N ARG A 38 15.05 32.39 -33.24
CA ARG A 38 13.85 31.81 -33.84
C ARG A 38 13.56 30.41 -33.31
N LYS A 39 14.56 29.51 -33.36
CA LYS A 39 14.42 28.14 -32.86
C LYS A 39 14.08 28.10 -31.37
N THR A 40 14.63 29.02 -30.58
CA THR A 40 14.33 29.14 -29.15
C THR A 40 12.87 29.57 -28.92
N TYR A 41 12.38 30.60 -29.61
CA TYR A 41 10.96 31.00 -29.54
C TYR A 41 10.04 29.85 -29.96
N GLN A 42 10.34 29.20 -31.10
CA GLN A 42 9.54 28.08 -31.62
C GLN A 42 9.43 26.92 -30.63
N ARG A 43 10.46 26.70 -29.81
CA ARG A 43 10.42 25.72 -28.71
C ARG A 43 9.64 26.24 -27.50
N ALA A 44 9.77 27.52 -27.16
CA ALA A 44 9.13 28.11 -25.99
C ALA A 44 7.60 28.24 -26.15
N ILE A 45 7.12 28.65 -27.33
CA ILE A 45 5.68 28.89 -27.59
C ILE A 45 4.83 27.61 -27.65
N VAL A 46 5.47 26.45 -27.75
CA VAL A 46 4.80 25.14 -27.71
C VAL A 46 4.84 24.51 -26.31
N MET A 47 5.43 25.19 -25.31
CA MET A 47 5.45 24.73 -23.93
C MET A 47 4.30 25.35 -23.12
N PRO A 48 3.48 24.54 -22.42
CA PRO A 48 2.38 25.06 -21.59
C PRO A 48 2.90 25.69 -20.29
N THR A 49 3.33 26.95 -20.36
CA THR A 49 3.86 27.75 -19.25
C THR A 49 2.96 28.93 -18.90
N HIS A 50 3.14 29.54 -17.72
CA HIS A 50 2.43 30.78 -17.34
C HIS A 50 2.58 31.91 -18.34
N HIS A 51 3.71 31.95 -19.05
CA HIS A 51 4.06 33.03 -19.99
C HIS A 51 3.78 32.67 -21.45
N VAL A 52 3.06 31.57 -21.74
CA VAL A 52 2.85 31.09 -23.11
C VAL A 52 2.23 32.16 -24.04
N GLU A 53 1.32 32.99 -23.53
CA GLU A 53 0.70 34.07 -24.30
C GLU A 53 1.67 35.24 -24.54
N GLN A 54 2.51 35.58 -23.56
CA GLN A 54 3.53 36.62 -23.69
C GLN A 54 4.61 36.19 -24.70
N LEU A 55 5.10 34.95 -24.57
CA LEU A 55 6.07 34.36 -25.49
C LEU A 55 5.56 34.32 -26.93
N TRP A 56 4.26 34.08 -27.13
CA TRP A 56 3.63 34.14 -28.45
C TRP A 56 3.65 35.56 -29.04
N ARG A 57 3.22 36.57 -28.27
CA ARG A 57 3.26 37.98 -28.71
C ARG A 57 4.68 38.41 -29.07
N ASP A 58 5.66 38.03 -28.25
CA ASP A 58 7.07 38.34 -28.48
C ASP A 58 7.63 37.62 -29.72
N TYR A 59 7.17 36.40 -30.00
CA TYR A 59 7.51 35.67 -31.22
C TYR A 59 6.95 36.35 -32.47
N GLU A 60 5.68 36.77 -32.45
CA GLU A 60 5.06 37.51 -33.55
C GLU A 60 5.80 38.83 -33.83
N ASN A 61 6.14 39.58 -32.77
CA ASN A 61 6.92 40.81 -32.89
C ASN A 61 8.31 40.55 -33.47
N PHE A 62 8.99 39.49 -32.99
CA PHE A 62 10.29 39.08 -33.50
C PHE A 62 10.23 38.77 -35.00
N GLU A 63 9.35 37.88 -35.46
CA GLU A 63 9.29 37.50 -36.88
C GLU A 63 8.93 38.69 -37.78
N ASN A 64 8.01 39.56 -37.34
CA ASN A 64 7.67 40.79 -38.07
C ASN A 64 8.86 41.76 -38.18
N SER A 65 9.74 41.78 -37.16
CA SER A 65 10.97 42.58 -37.19
C SER A 65 12.03 42.01 -38.12
N VAL A 66 12.08 40.68 -38.30
CA VAL A 66 13.05 40.04 -39.21
C VAL A 66 12.58 40.14 -40.67
N SER A 67 11.35 39.73 -40.94
CA SER A 67 10.76 39.78 -42.28
C SER A 67 9.24 39.63 -42.21
N ARG A 68 8.50 40.71 -42.50
CA ARG A 68 7.03 40.69 -42.57
C ARG A 68 6.48 39.67 -43.57
N ALA A 69 7.19 39.43 -44.67
CA ALA A 69 6.78 38.47 -45.70
C ALA A 69 6.86 37.03 -45.18
N LEU A 70 7.92 36.67 -44.45
CA LEU A 70 8.10 35.33 -43.88
C LEU A 70 7.26 35.14 -42.60
N ALA A 71 7.05 36.20 -41.82
CA ALA A 71 6.32 36.17 -40.56
C ALA A 71 4.92 35.56 -40.72
N LYS A 72 4.17 35.97 -41.76
CA LYS A 72 2.80 35.45 -41.98
C LYS A 72 2.76 33.93 -42.13
N GLY A 73 3.73 33.34 -42.84
CA GLY A 73 3.83 31.90 -43.03
C GLY A 73 4.19 31.16 -41.74
N LEU A 74 5.24 31.64 -41.05
CA LEU A 74 5.74 31.01 -39.81
C LEU A 74 4.72 31.11 -38.67
N THR A 75 4.09 32.27 -38.49
CA THR A 75 3.04 32.46 -37.49
C THR A 75 1.84 31.55 -37.78
N ALA A 76 1.39 31.45 -39.05
CA ALA A 76 0.30 30.55 -39.41
C ALA A 76 0.64 29.06 -39.15
N GLU A 77 1.89 28.65 -39.36
CA GLU A 77 2.35 27.28 -39.08
C GLU A 77 2.35 26.96 -37.58
N TYR A 78 2.76 27.90 -36.73
CA TYR A 78 2.87 27.68 -35.28
C TYR A 78 1.62 28.03 -34.48
N GLN A 79 0.66 28.79 -35.05
CA GLN A 79 -0.58 29.18 -34.37
C GLN A 79 -1.36 27.99 -33.81
N PRO A 80 -1.58 26.87 -34.54
CA PRO A 80 -2.27 25.71 -33.98
C PRO A 80 -1.50 25.03 -32.84
N LYS A 81 -0.16 24.98 -32.94
CA LYS A 81 0.71 24.38 -31.93
C LYS A 81 0.67 25.19 -30.63
N TYR A 82 0.75 26.52 -30.74
CA TYR A 82 0.57 27.44 -29.62
C TYR A 82 -0.83 27.33 -29.00
N ASN A 83 -1.89 27.29 -29.81
CA ASN A 83 -3.26 27.16 -29.31
C ASN A 83 -3.44 25.87 -28.49
N SER A 84 -2.84 24.75 -28.94
CA SER A 84 -2.79 23.50 -28.20
C SER A 84 -2.04 23.64 -26.87
N ALA A 85 -0.84 24.22 -26.90
CA ALA A 85 -0.05 24.45 -25.69
C ALA A 85 -0.79 25.34 -24.67
N ARG A 86 -1.44 26.41 -25.13
CA ARG A 86 -2.26 27.29 -24.29
C ARG A 86 -3.46 26.56 -23.68
N ALA A 87 -4.13 25.70 -24.43
CA ALA A 87 -5.24 24.91 -23.92
C ALA A 87 -4.78 23.96 -22.80
N VAL A 88 -3.68 23.24 -23.01
CA VAL A 88 -3.09 22.37 -21.99
C VAL A 88 -2.64 23.16 -20.75
N TYR A 89 -2.09 24.36 -20.94
CA TYR A 89 -1.71 25.24 -19.83
C TYR A 89 -2.92 25.58 -18.96
N ARG A 90 -4.04 25.99 -19.56
CA ARG A 90 -5.26 26.35 -18.83
C ARG A 90 -5.79 25.20 -17.98
N GLU A 91 -5.77 23.97 -18.52
CA GLU A 91 -6.16 22.79 -17.76
C GLU A 91 -5.16 22.45 -16.65
N ARG A 92 -3.85 22.47 -16.95
CA ARG A 92 -2.81 22.20 -15.95
C ARG A 92 -2.86 23.18 -14.78
N LYS A 93 -3.12 24.47 -15.06
CA LYS A 93 -3.16 25.53 -14.06
C LYS A 93 -4.18 25.21 -12.95
N LYS A 94 -5.32 24.62 -13.29
CA LYS A 94 -6.36 24.23 -12.31
C LYS A 94 -5.80 23.31 -11.22
N TYR A 95 -5.01 22.31 -11.61
CA TYR A 95 -4.37 21.38 -10.68
C TYR A 95 -3.19 22.02 -9.94
N PHE A 96 -2.42 22.85 -10.63
CA PHE A 96 -1.26 23.53 -10.06
C PHE A 96 -1.66 24.53 -8.95
N ASP A 97 -2.78 25.22 -9.12
CA ASP A 97 -3.30 26.19 -8.16
C ASP A 97 -3.84 25.51 -6.87
N GLU A 98 -4.17 24.20 -6.91
CA GLU A 98 -4.58 23.42 -5.71
C GLU A 98 -3.38 23.05 -4.81
N ILE A 99 -2.15 23.13 -5.34
CA ILE A 99 -0.93 22.70 -4.64
C ILE A 99 -0.35 23.86 -3.83
N ASP A 100 -0.04 23.59 -2.56
CA ASP A 100 0.73 24.48 -1.70
C ASP A 100 2.23 24.28 -1.93
N TRP A 101 2.81 25.18 -2.72
CA TRP A 101 4.23 25.16 -3.07
C TRP A 101 5.17 25.54 -1.92
N ASN A 102 4.63 25.99 -0.78
CA ASN A 102 5.40 26.29 0.43
C ASN A 102 5.38 25.15 1.45
N MET A 103 4.70 24.03 1.14
CA MET A 103 4.66 22.86 2.00
C MET A 103 6.08 22.27 2.16
N LEU A 104 6.41 21.86 3.38
CA LEU A 104 7.63 21.13 3.68
C LEU A 104 7.40 19.62 3.55
N ALA A 105 8.42 18.91 3.07
CA ALA A 105 8.41 17.45 3.09
C ALA A 105 8.52 16.93 4.52
N VAL A 106 7.39 16.52 5.09
CA VAL A 106 7.30 15.90 6.41
C VAL A 106 6.65 14.51 6.31
N PRO A 107 6.93 13.58 7.25
CA PRO A 107 6.18 12.34 7.36
C PRO A 107 4.68 12.58 7.55
N PRO A 108 3.81 11.70 7.03
CA PRO A 108 2.36 11.85 7.17
C PRO A 108 1.96 11.84 8.66
N SER A 109 1.27 12.90 9.08
CA SER A 109 0.71 13.04 10.44
C SER A 109 -0.78 12.68 10.51
N GLY A 110 -1.43 12.53 9.35
CA GLY A 110 -2.88 12.34 9.24
C GLY A 110 -3.67 13.65 9.32
N SER A 111 -3.01 14.79 9.10
CA SER A 111 -3.70 16.07 9.09
C SER A 111 -4.53 16.24 7.80
N SER A 112 -5.73 16.83 7.94
CA SER A 112 -6.61 17.07 6.78
C SER A 112 -5.95 17.91 5.69
N LYS A 113 -5.05 18.84 6.05
CA LYS A 113 -4.30 19.65 5.08
C LYS A 113 -3.34 18.80 4.25
N GLU A 114 -2.60 17.88 4.88
CA GLU A 114 -1.71 16.95 4.19
C GLU A 114 -2.49 16.03 3.25
N GLU A 115 -3.63 15.51 3.68
CA GLU A 115 -4.49 14.66 2.85
C GLU A 115 -5.00 15.41 1.60
N MET A 116 -5.42 16.68 1.76
CA MET A 116 -5.80 17.52 0.63
C MET A 116 -4.64 17.73 -0.35
N GLN A 117 -3.43 18.01 0.15
CA GLN A 117 -2.24 18.18 -0.68
C GLN A 117 -1.83 16.89 -1.39
N TRP A 118 -1.88 15.75 -0.69
CA TRP A 118 -1.67 14.44 -1.29
C TRP A 118 -2.66 14.17 -2.42
N MET A 119 -3.96 14.44 -2.22
CA MET A 119 -4.98 14.31 -3.27
C MET A 119 -4.71 15.23 -4.46
N ALA A 120 -4.34 16.50 -4.22
CA ALA A 120 -4.02 17.47 -5.27
C ALA A 120 -2.85 16.98 -6.16
N TRP A 121 -1.78 16.49 -5.54
CA TRP A 121 -0.64 15.89 -6.25
C TRP A 121 -1.05 14.65 -7.07
N LYS A 122 -1.87 13.75 -6.51
CA LYS A 122 -2.36 12.56 -7.24
C LYS A 122 -3.19 12.94 -8.47
N LYS A 123 -4.03 13.98 -8.37
CA LYS A 123 -4.78 14.53 -9.53
C LYS A 123 -3.82 15.07 -10.60
N LEU A 124 -2.82 15.86 -10.22
CA LEU A 124 -1.83 16.39 -11.17
C LEU A 124 -1.02 15.27 -11.86
N LEU A 125 -0.59 14.25 -11.11
CA LEU A 125 0.11 13.09 -11.66
C LEU A 125 -0.78 12.31 -12.63
N SER A 126 -2.06 12.11 -12.30
CA SER A 126 -3.04 11.47 -13.18
C SER A 126 -3.22 12.27 -14.48
N PHE A 127 -3.35 13.59 -14.37
CA PHE A 127 -3.44 14.49 -15.51
C PHE A 127 -2.21 14.37 -16.43
N GLU A 128 -0.99 14.39 -15.89
CA GLU A 128 0.22 14.26 -16.71
C GLU A 128 0.38 12.86 -17.33
N LYS A 129 -0.02 11.79 -16.62
CA LYS A 129 -0.09 10.42 -17.17
C LYS A 129 -1.04 10.31 -18.37
N GLY A 130 -2.08 11.15 -18.42
CA GLY A 130 -3.02 11.23 -19.54
C GLY A 130 -2.42 11.79 -20.85
N ASN A 131 -1.14 12.22 -20.84
CA ASN A 131 -0.46 12.84 -21.98
C ASN A 131 -1.31 13.94 -22.67
N PRO A 132 -1.72 15.00 -21.94
CA PRO A 132 -2.64 16.01 -22.46
C PRO A 132 -2.06 16.79 -23.65
N GLN A 133 -0.73 16.84 -23.77
CA GLN A 133 -0.04 17.48 -24.92
C GLN A 133 0.00 16.60 -26.17
N ARG A 134 -0.38 15.31 -26.08
CA ARG A 134 -0.31 14.34 -27.18
C ARG A 134 1.08 14.28 -27.81
N ILE A 135 2.12 14.37 -26.98
CA ILE A 135 3.52 14.28 -27.39
C ILE A 135 3.94 12.81 -27.55
N ASP A 136 5.09 12.59 -28.20
CA ASP A 136 5.65 11.26 -28.37
C ASP A 136 5.91 10.57 -27.01
N ASN A 137 5.93 9.24 -27.01
CA ASN A 137 6.03 8.46 -25.78
C ASN A 137 7.31 8.74 -24.98
N ALA A 138 8.44 9.00 -25.65
CA ALA A 138 9.70 9.28 -24.97
C ALA A 138 9.67 10.64 -24.25
N SER A 139 9.09 11.66 -24.89
CA SER A 139 8.88 12.97 -24.26
C SER A 139 7.82 12.93 -23.17
N ALA A 140 6.73 12.18 -23.35
CA ALA A 140 5.70 11.96 -22.33
C ALA A 140 6.29 11.29 -21.09
N THR A 141 7.14 10.27 -21.28
CA THR A 141 7.83 9.57 -20.18
C THR A 141 8.70 10.53 -19.37
N LYS A 142 9.51 11.37 -20.03
CA LYS A 142 10.32 12.38 -19.34
C LYS A 142 9.46 13.39 -18.58
N ARG A 143 8.31 13.77 -19.13
CA ARG A 143 7.39 14.71 -18.51
C ARG A 143 6.71 14.14 -17.26
N ILE A 144 6.23 12.89 -17.34
CA ILE A 144 5.60 12.20 -16.20
C ILE A 144 6.65 11.97 -15.11
N ALA A 145 7.85 11.51 -15.47
CA ALA A 145 8.96 11.38 -14.52
C ALA A 145 9.28 12.72 -13.84
N PHE A 146 9.33 13.83 -14.59
CA PHE A 146 9.53 15.15 -14.01
C PHE A 146 8.42 15.52 -13.01
N ALA A 147 7.15 15.24 -13.32
CA ALA A 147 6.04 15.49 -12.40
C ALA A 147 6.17 14.67 -11.09
N TYR A 148 6.63 13.43 -11.18
CA TYR A 148 6.95 12.63 -9.99
C TYR A 148 8.12 13.20 -9.18
N GLU A 149 9.21 13.63 -9.83
CA GLU A 149 10.33 14.25 -9.13
C GLU A 149 9.90 15.53 -8.41
N GLN A 150 9.01 16.33 -9.01
CA GLN A 150 8.42 17.50 -8.34
C GLN A 150 7.54 17.09 -7.14
N CYS A 151 6.66 16.12 -7.32
CA CYS A 151 5.81 15.58 -6.24
C CYS A 151 6.66 15.10 -5.06
N LEU A 152 7.75 14.37 -5.34
CA LEU A 152 8.66 13.87 -4.32
C LEU A 152 9.46 14.95 -3.58
N MET A 153 9.50 16.20 -4.06
CA MET A 153 10.06 17.30 -3.27
C MET A 153 9.17 17.66 -2.07
N TYR A 154 7.87 17.35 -2.14
CA TYR A 154 6.86 17.70 -1.13
C TYR A 154 6.35 16.46 -0.38
N LEU A 155 6.16 15.35 -1.08
CA LEU A 155 5.66 14.09 -0.54
C LEU A 155 6.77 13.03 -0.43
N TYR A 156 7.99 13.48 -0.11
CA TYR A 156 9.20 12.63 -0.05
C TYR A 156 9.03 11.43 0.90
N HIS A 157 8.32 11.63 2.01
CA HIS A 157 8.15 10.63 3.06
C HIS A 157 6.94 9.70 2.85
N TYR A 158 6.28 9.75 1.69
CA TYR A 158 5.07 9.00 1.40
C TYR A 158 5.41 7.74 0.59
N PRO A 159 5.32 6.52 1.18
CA PRO A 159 5.70 5.28 0.49
C PRO A 159 4.87 5.01 -0.78
N ASP A 160 3.59 5.40 -0.79
CA ASP A 160 2.69 5.15 -1.92
C ASP A 160 3.08 5.95 -3.16
N ILE A 161 3.68 7.13 -3.00
CA ILE A 161 4.17 7.96 -4.12
C ILE A 161 5.39 7.30 -4.78
N TRP A 162 6.33 6.83 -3.96
CA TRP A 162 7.49 6.07 -4.45
C TRP A 162 7.07 4.79 -5.17
N TYR A 163 6.13 4.05 -4.59
CA TYR A 163 5.58 2.84 -5.18
C TYR A 163 4.89 3.12 -6.52
N ASP A 164 3.98 4.09 -6.58
CA ASP A 164 3.29 4.45 -7.82
C ASP A 164 4.26 4.91 -8.91
N TYR A 165 5.30 5.67 -8.53
CA TYR A 165 6.35 6.09 -9.47
C TYR A 165 7.14 4.91 -10.05
N ALA A 166 7.58 3.98 -9.20
CA ALA A 166 8.32 2.81 -9.64
C ALA A 166 7.44 1.87 -10.50
N MET A 167 6.20 1.64 -10.08
CA MET A 167 5.26 0.79 -10.81
C MET A 167 4.83 1.40 -12.14
N TRP A 168 4.77 2.72 -12.25
CA TRP A 168 4.55 3.39 -13.52
C TRP A 168 5.70 3.13 -14.51
N HIS A 169 6.96 3.20 -14.06
CA HIS A 169 8.12 2.82 -14.90
C HIS A 169 8.09 1.35 -15.29
N ALA A 170 7.75 0.46 -14.36
CA ALA A 170 7.65 -0.98 -14.62
C ALA A 170 6.58 -1.27 -15.69
N LYS A 171 5.40 -0.67 -15.57
CA LYS A 171 4.31 -0.79 -16.56
C LYS A 171 4.66 -0.17 -17.92
N SER A 172 5.48 0.88 -17.93
CA SER A 172 5.95 1.53 -19.16
C SER A 172 7.08 0.75 -19.86
N GLY A 173 7.48 -0.40 -19.32
CA GLY A 173 8.51 -1.28 -19.89
C GLY A 173 9.95 -0.89 -19.50
N SER A 174 10.14 0.08 -18.59
CA SER A 174 11.48 0.51 -18.16
C SER A 174 11.85 -0.09 -16.80
N ARG A 175 12.29 -1.37 -16.83
CA ARG A 175 12.74 -2.10 -15.62
C ARG A 175 13.83 -1.36 -14.86
N ASP A 176 14.89 -0.95 -15.55
CA ASP A 176 16.04 -0.29 -14.91
C ASP A 176 15.65 1.01 -14.21
N SER A 177 14.68 1.74 -14.76
CA SER A 177 14.17 2.97 -14.14
C SER A 177 13.34 2.63 -12.91
N ALA A 178 12.48 1.61 -12.96
CA ALA A 178 11.72 1.15 -11.79
C ALA A 178 12.65 0.73 -10.64
N ILE A 179 13.69 -0.06 -10.94
CA ILE A 179 14.70 -0.47 -9.94
C ILE A 179 15.41 0.75 -9.34
N LYS A 180 15.83 1.72 -10.17
CA LYS A 180 16.47 2.96 -9.67
C LYS A 180 15.54 3.75 -8.75
N VAL A 181 14.24 3.81 -9.06
CA VAL A 181 13.25 4.47 -8.20
C VAL A 181 13.11 3.73 -6.86
N PHE A 182 12.98 2.41 -6.86
CA PHE A 182 12.92 1.63 -5.61
C PHE A 182 14.20 1.76 -4.77
N GLN A 183 15.37 1.74 -5.39
CA GLN A 183 16.64 1.95 -4.70
C GLN A 183 16.74 3.35 -4.06
N ARG A 184 16.20 4.37 -4.71
CA ARG A 184 16.08 5.72 -4.13
C ARG A 184 15.06 5.73 -2.99
N ALA A 185 13.92 5.08 -3.17
CA ALA A 185 12.88 4.98 -2.16
C ALA A 185 13.38 4.31 -0.87
N MET A 186 14.16 3.23 -0.99
CA MET A 186 14.77 2.56 0.16
C MET A 186 15.83 3.41 0.88
N LYS A 187 16.48 4.34 0.19
CA LYS A 187 17.39 5.32 0.82
C LYS A 187 16.63 6.45 1.50
N ALA A 188 15.52 6.87 0.90
CA ALA A 188 14.63 7.90 1.43
C ALA A 188 13.89 7.42 2.69
N LEU A 189 13.45 6.16 2.67
CA LEU A 189 12.57 5.54 3.66
C LEU A 189 13.14 4.16 4.05
N PRO A 190 14.27 4.10 4.77
CA PRO A 190 14.96 2.85 5.09
C PRO A 190 14.14 1.91 5.97
N ASP A 191 13.25 2.45 6.79
CA ASP A 191 12.42 1.67 7.72
C ASP A 191 11.11 1.19 7.09
N SER A 192 10.82 1.58 5.84
CA SER A 192 9.60 1.17 5.15
C SER A 192 9.69 -0.29 4.68
N GLU A 193 9.15 -1.21 5.50
CA GLU A 193 9.03 -2.61 5.11
C GLU A 193 8.16 -2.79 3.85
N MET A 194 7.10 -1.99 3.71
CA MET A 194 6.19 -2.03 2.55
C MET A 194 6.94 -1.81 1.23
N LEU A 195 7.83 -0.83 1.17
CA LEU A 195 8.64 -0.57 -0.03
C LEU A 195 9.65 -1.69 -0.31
N LYS A 196 10.22 -2.28 0.74
CA LYS A 196 11.13 -3.43 0.61
C LYS A 196 10.39 -4.65 0.06
N TYR A 197 9.20 -4.97 0.57
CA TYR A 197 8.38 -6.07 0.03
C TYR A 197 7.99 -5.80 -1.43
N ALA A 198 7.53 -4.60 -1.76
CA ALA A 198 7.19 -4.23 -3.13
C ALA A 198 8.39 -4.34 -4.08
N TYR A 199 9.59 -3.94 -3.63
CA TYR A 199 10.80 -4.08 -4.43
C TYR A 199 11.23 -5.54 -4.58
N ALA A 200 11.13 -6.34 -3.53
CA ALA A 200 11.40 -7.78 -3.59
C ALA A 200 10.44 -8.50 -4.56
N GLU A 201 9.16 -8.14 -4.54
CA GLU A 201 8.15 -8.63 -5.48
C GLU A 201 8.50 -8.25 -6.92
N LEU A 202 8.92 -7.00 -7.17
CA LEU A 202 9.37 -6.57 -8.48
C LEU A 202 10.57 -7.41 -8.96
N GLU A 203 11.59 -7.62 -8.13
CA GLU A 203 12.75 -8.42 -8.56
C GLU A 203 12.37 -9.89 -8.80
N GLU A 204 11.51 -10.48 -7.95
CA GLU A 204 10.99 -11.84 -8.10
C GLU A 204 10.17 -11.99 -9.39
N SER A 205 9.29 -11.04 -9.71
CA SER A 205 8.45 -11.06 -10.92
C SER A 205 9.26 -11.02 -12.21
N HIS A 206 10.50 -10.51 -12.15
CA HIS A 206 11.43 -10.46 -13.28
C HIS A 206 12.46 -11.60 -13.26
N GLY A 207 12.25 -12.63 -12.44
CA GLY A 207 13.12 -13.80 -12.35
C GLY A 207 14.44 -13.57 -11.60
N ALA A 208 14.64 -12.41 -10.96
CA ALA A 208 15.85 -12.10 -10.21
C ALA A 208 15.74 -12.55 -8.74
N ALA A 209 15.53 -13.85 -8.54
CA ALA A 209 15.33 -14.44 -7.20
C ALA A 209 16.45 -14.08 -6.21
N GLN A 210 17.73 -14.09 -6.65
CA GLN A 210 18.84 -13.74 -5.77
C GLN A 210 18.85 -12.26 -5.35
N ALA A 211 18.34 -11.35 -6.19
CA ALA A 211 18.19 -9.94 -5.84
C ALA A 211 17.06 -9.77 -4.83
N ALA A 212 15.90 -10.40 -5.07
CA ALA A 212 14.79 -10.42 -4.12
C ALA A 212 15.21 -11.01 -2.76
N LYS A 213 15.99 -12.10 -2.76
CA LYS A 213 16.53 -12.72 -1.55
C LYS A 213 17.32 -11.74 -0.68
N LYS A 214 18.21 -10.94 -1.29
CA LYS A 214 18.98 -9.91 -0.56
C LYS A 214 18.08 -8.86 0.09
N VAL A 215 16.96 -8.51 -0.56
CA VAL A 215 15.99 -7.56 0.01
C VAL A 215 15.28 -8.18 1.21
N TYR A 216 14.83 -9.43 1.12
CA TYR A 216 14.27 -10.15 2.27
C TYR A 216 15.28 -10.32 3.41
N GLU A 217 16.54 -10.64 3.11
CA GLU A 217 17.60 -10.72 4.11
C GLU A 217 17.81 -9.37 4.81
N SER A 218 17.72 -8.24 4.08
CA SER A 218 17.79 -6.90 4.67
C SER A 218 16.60 -6.57 5.59
N LEU A 219 15.44 -7.20 5.41
CA LEU A 219 14.27 -7.08 6.29
C LEU A 219 14.43 -7.88 7.59
N LEU A 220 15.31 -8.88 7.60
CA LEU A 220 15.63 -9.65 8.80
C LEU A 220 16.67 -8.92 9.68
N GLY A 221 17.48 -8.03 9.09
CA GLY A 221 18.53 -7.30 9.80
C GLY A 221 19.50 -8.26 10.50
N ASP A 222 19.80 -8.00 11.77
CA ASP A 222 20.67 -8.85 12.61
C ASP A 222 19.95 -10.11 13.16
N GLY A 223 18.73 -10.39 12.69
CA GLY A 223 17.89 -11.51 13.15
C GLY A 223 17.22 -11.29 14.50
N VAL A 224 17.81 -10.49 15.39
CA VAL A 224 17.22 -10.14 16.70
C VAL A 224 16.02 -9.22 16.53
N ASN A 225 16.09 -8.22 15.65
CA ASN A 225 15.02 -7.25 15.43
C ASN A 225 14.04 -7.68 14.31
N ALA A 226 14.18 -8.90 13.78
CA ALA A 226 13.30 -9.39 12.74
C ALA A 226 11.87 -9.57 13.28
N THR A 227 10.90 -8.96 12.60
CA THR A 227 9.48 -9.14 12.92
C THR A 227 9.01 -10.55 12.56
N ALA A 228 7.96 -11.03 13.22
CA ALA A 228 7.35 -12.30 12.84
C ALA A 228 6.88 -12.27 11.37
N LEU A 229 6.42 -11.12 10.88
CA LEU A 229 6.01 -10.94 9.49
C LEU A 229 7.19 -11.11 8.52
N SER A 230 8.36 -10.54 8.80
CA SER A 230 9.53 -10.69 7.92
C SER A 230 10.01 -12.14 7.85
N HIS A 231 9.99 -12.87 8.97
CA HIS A 231 10.22 -14.32 8.97
C HIS A 231 9.21 -15.06 8.09
N ILE A 232 7.91 -14.77 8.24
CA ILE A 232 6.84 -15.43 7.46
C ILE A 232 7.02 -15.17 5.97
N GLN A 233 7.26 -13.92 5.57
CA GLN A 233 7.44 -13.59 4.16
C GLN A 233 8.70 -14.22 3.57
N PHE A 234 9.79 -14.29 4.34
CA PHE A 234 11.01 -14.95 3.87
C PHE A 234 10.82 -16.47 3.74
N ILE A 235 10.13 -17.13 4.68
CA ILE A 235 9.76 -18.55 4.54
C ILE A 235 8.95 -18.77 3.27
N ARG A 236 7.95 -17.91 3.01
CA ARG A 236 7.12 -17.98 1.78
C ARG A 236 7.96 -17.81 0.52
N PHE A 237 8.87 -16.84 0.51
CA PHE A 237 9.81 -16.59 -0.59
C PHE A 237 10.71 -17.80 -0.85
N LEU A 238 11.36 -18.35 0.18
CA LEU A 238 12.21 -19.53 0.06
C LEU A 238 11.42 -20.73 -0.44
N ARG A 239 10.18 -20.91 0.03
CA ARG A 239 9.32 -22.00 -0.45
C ARG A 239 9.04 -21.90 -1.94
N ARG A 240 8.75 -20.70 -2.45
CA ARG A 240 8.44 -20.46 -3.87
C ARG A 240 9.67 -20.57 -4.78
N THR A 241 10.84 -20.17 -4.31
CA THR A 241 12.06 -20.03 -5.14
C THR A 241 13.07 -21.15 -4.96
N GLU A 242 13.23 -21.67 -3.74
CA GLU A 242 14.22 -22.69 -3.36
C GLU A 242 13.58 -24.02 -2.91
N GLY A 243 12.26 -24.06 -2.74
CA GLY A 243 11.48 -25.25 -2.40
C GLY A 243 11.23 -25.48 -0.91
N VAL A 244 10.50 -26.56 -0.61
CA VAL A 244 9.97 -26.87 0.74
C VAL A 244 11.08 -27.07 1.77
N GLU A 245 12.16 -27.77 1.41
CA GLU A 245 13.26 -28.05 2.34
C GLU A 245 14.03 -26.78 2.75
N ALA A 246 14.19 -25.81 1.84
CA ALA A 246 14.83 -24.53 2.15
C ALA A 246 13.98 -23.72 3.15
N ALA A 247 12.67 -23.66 2.91
CA ALA A 247 11.70 -23.03 3.81
C ALA A 247 11.68 -23.71 5.19
N ARG A 248 11.71 -25.05 5.22
CA ARG A 248 11.78 -25.84 6.45
C ARG A 248 13.03 -25.53 7.26
N ARG A 249 14.20 -25.59 6.63
CA ARG A 249 15.49 -25.28 7.28
C ARG A 249 15.47 -23.89 7.90
N TYR A 250 14.96 -22.90 7.19
CA TYR A 250 14.86 -21.54 7.71
C TYR A 250 13.83 -21.43 8.85
N PHE A 251 12.68 -22.09 8.78
CA PHE A 251 11.73 -22.16 9.90
C PHE A 251 12.35 -22.77 11.18
N LEU A 252 13.20 -23.81 11.02
CA LEU A 252 13.94 -24.39 12.16
C LEU A 252 14.88 -23.38 12.82
N ASP A 253 15.33 -22.37 12.08
CA ASP A 253 16.21 -21.33 12.59
C ASP A 253 15.42 -20.15 13.17
N ALA A 254 14.40 -19.67 12.44
CA ALA A 254 13.53 -18.57 12.85
C ALA A 254 12.86 -18.82 14.22
N ARG A 255 12.53 -20.08 14.56
CA ARG A 255 11.96 -20.42 15.89
C ARG A 255 12.86 -20.08 17.07
N LYS A 256 14.18 -20.01 16.83
CA LYS A 256 15.19 -19.74 17.87
C LYS A 256 15.31 -18.25 18.15
N SER A 257 14.76 -17.39 17.28
CA SER A 257 14.75 -15.96 17.49
C SER A 257 13.96 -15.61 18.76
N PRO A 258 14.45 -14.68 19.60
CA PRO A 258 13.73 -14.24 20.80
C PRO A 258 12.37 -13.65 20.44
N ASN A 259 12.28 -12.95 19.31
CA ASN A 259 11.07 -12.27 18.82
C ASN A 259 10.17 -13.16 17.94
N CYS A 260 10.38 -14.48 17.94
CA CYS A 260 9.51 -15.41 17.25
C CYS A 260 8.16 -15.53 17.97
N THR A 261 7.10 -15.01 17.35
CA THR A 261 5.72 -15.12 17.85
C THR A 261 5.00 -16.34 17.28
N TYR A 262 3.83 -16.67 17.83
CA TYR A 262 3.01 -17.80 17.39
C TYR A 262 2.65 -17.74 15.89
N HIS A 263 2.55 -16.55 15.31
CA HIS A 263 2.23 -16.32 13.90
C HIS A 263 3.15 -17.09 12.95
N VAL A 264 4.44 -17.23 13.29
CA VAL A 264 5.42 -17.95 12.46
C VAL A 264 5.09 -19.46 12.41
N TYR A 265 4.66 -20.02 13.54
CA TYR A 265 4.25 -21.43 13.65
C TYR A 265 2.96 -21.68 12.88
N VAL A 266 1.94 -20.84 13.08
CA VAL A 266 0.66 -20.93 12.36
C VAL A 266 0.90 -20.84 10.86
N ALA A 267 1.63 -19.83 10.41
CA ALA A 267 1.91 -19.64 8.98
C ALA A 267 2.62 -20.85 8.37
N TYR A 268 3.64 -21.40 9.04
CA TYR A 268 4.38 -22.55 8.53
C TYR A 268 3.55 -23.84 8.55
N ALA A 269 2.79 -24.10 9.61
CA ALA A 269 1.88 -25.24 9.69
C ALA A 269 0.80 -25.19 8.60
N MET A 270 0.22 -24.02 8.37
CA MET A 270 -0.77 -23.82 7.31
C MET A 270 -0.18 -23.95 5.91
N MET A 271 1.08 -23.57 5.68
CA MET A 271 1.77 -23.86 4.42
C MET A 271 1.96 -25.37 4.23
N ALA A 272 2.43 -26.08 5.26
CA ALA A 272 2.60 -27.53 5.22
C ALA A 272 1.27 -28.26 4.94
N PHE A 273 0.18 -27.80 5.56
CA PHE A 273 -1.15 -28.38 5.37
C PHE A 273 -1.75 -28.04 4.00
N CYS A 274 -1.86 -26.75 3.67
CA CYS A 274 -2.61 -26.31 2.50
C CYS A 274 -1.83 -26.49 1.20
N LEU A 275 -0.50 -26.34 1.22
CA LEU A 275 0.34 -26.36 0.02
C LEU A 275 1.06 -27.69 -0.13
N ASP A 276 1.70 -28.19 0.93
CA ASP A 276 2.52 -29.42 0.87
C ASP A 276 1.68 -30.69 1.13
N LYS A 277 0.41 -30.52 1.53
CA LYS A 277 -0.54 -31.61 1.85
C LYS A 277 -0.05 -32.56 2.94
N ASP A 278 0.82 -32.07 3.83
CA ASP A 278 1.35 -32.83 4.95
C ASP A 278 0.67 -32.44 6.27
N ALA A 279 -0.50 -33.04 6.50
CA ALA A 279 -1.27 -32.83 7.73
C ALA A 279 -0.52 -33.30 8.99
N LYS A 280 0.32 -34.33 8.89
CA LYS A 280 1.09 -34.84 10.03
C LYS A 280 2.15 -33.85 10.45
N LEU A 281 2.88 -33.29 9.50
CA LEU A 281 3.86 -32.23 9.77
C LEU A 281 3.18 -30.99 10.35
N ALA A 282 2.05 -30.55 9.76
CA ALA A 282 1.30 -29.41 10.27
C ALA A 282 0.87 -29.62 11.74
N HIS A 283 0.29 -30.78 12.06
CA HIS A 283 -0.09 -31.15 13.42
C HIS A 283 1.13 -31.14 14.37
N ASN A 284 2.26 -31.71 13.95
CA ASN A 284 3.50 -31.70 14.75
C ASN A 284 4.04 -30.29 15.01
N ILE A 285 3.90 -29.37 14.04
CA ILE A 285 4.30 -27.96 14.21
C ILE A 285 3.39 -27.26 15.22
N PHE A 286 2.08 -27.52 15.17
CA PHE A 286 1.14 -26.99 16.15
C PHE A 286 1.42 -27.52 17.57
N GLU A 287 1.59 -28.83 17.74
CA GLU A 287 1.95 -29.39 19.06
C GLU A 287 3.30 -28.86 19.57
N ALA A 288 4.26 -28.59 18.68
CA ALA A 288 5.52 -27.96 19.06
C ALA A 288 5.36 -26.50 19.50
N GLY A 289 4.52 -25.71 18.82
CA GLY A 289 4.27 -24.32 19.17
C GLY A 289 3.44 -24.18 20.44
N LEU A 290 2.53 -25.13 20.71
CA LEU A 290 1.68 -25.12 21.88
C LEU A 290 2.46 -25.24 23.20
N LYS A 291 3.63 -25.88 23.17
CA LYS A 291 4.55 -25.90 24.34
C LYS A 291 5.04 -24.50 24.74
N ARG A 292 5.01 -23.53 23.81
CA ARG A 292 5.48 -22.15 24.03
C ARG A 292 4.32 -21.16 24.14
N PHE A 293 3.23 -21.37 23.39
CA PHE A 293 2.13 -20.41 23.22
C PHE A 293 0.79 -20.91 23.79
N MET A 294 0.81 -21.74 24.84
CA MET A 294 -0.43 -22.17 25.53
C MET A 294 -1.19 -21.00 26.18
N HIS A 295 -0.48 -19.93 26.52
CA HIS A 295 -1.05 -18.72 27.10
C HIS A 295 -1.60 -17.74 26.05
N GLU A 296 -1.60 -18.10 24.76
CA GLU A 296 -2.05 -17.23 23.68
C GLU A 296 -3.38 -17.76 23.12
N PRO A 297 -4.53 -17.18 23.50
CA PRO A 297 -5.85 -17.62 23.03
C PRO A 297 -5.92 -17.68 21.51
N SER A 298 -5.41 -16.66 20.82
CA SER A 298 -5.36 -16.59 19.36
C SER A 298 -4.64 -17.78 18.73
N TYR A 299 -3.57 -18.30 19.35
CA TYR A 299 -2.87 -19.48 18.84
C TYR A 299 -3.70 -20.76 19.00
N ILE A 300 -4.38 -20.91 20.14
CA ILE A 300 -5.26 -22.05 20.42
C ILE A 300 -6.41 -22.09 19.41
N LEU A 301 -7.02 -20.94 19.11
CA LEU A 301 -8.11 -20.83 18.14
C LEU A 301 -7.66 -21.23 16.74
N GLU A 302 -6.50 -20.76 16.28
CA GLU A 302 -5.93 -21.16 14.98
C GLU A 302 -5.62 -22.67 14.93
N TYR A 303 -5.16 -23.25 16.04
CA TYR A 303 -4.93 -24.69 16.10
C TYR A 303 -6.24 -25.48 16.09
N ALA A 304 -7.27 -25.02 16.81
CA ALA A 304 -8.60 -25.61 16.79
C ALA A 304 -9.22 -25.56 15.38
N ASP A 305 -9.07 -24.44 14.67
CA ASP A 305 -9.51 -24.28 13.28
C ASP A 305 -8.82 -25.27 12.34
N PHE A 306 -7.52 -25.49 12.52
CA PHE A 306 -6.79 -26.52 11.78
C PHE A 306 -7.32 -27.93 12.06
N LEU A 307 -7.57 -28.28 13.33
CA LEU A 307 -8.12 -29.59 13.70
C LEU A 307 -9.56 -29.78 13.20
N CYS A 308 -10.37 -28.71 13.16
CA CYS A 308 -11.70 -28.72 12.55
C CYS A 308 -11.60 -29.10 11.07
N ARG A 309 -10.61 -28.57 10.33
CA ARG A 309 -10.38 -28.94 8.92
C ARG A 309 -9.93 -30.38 8.73
N LEU A 310 -9.42 -31.03 9.78
CA LEU A 310 -9.08 -32.46 9.78
C LEU A 310 -10.24 -33.36 10.25
N ASN A 311 -11.35 -32.78 10.70
CA ASN A 311 -12.45 -33.49 11.39
C ASN A 311 -11.96 -34.31 12.59
N ASP A 312 -11.03 -33.75 13.38
CA ASP A 312 -10.44 -34.43 14.55
C ASP A 312 -11.09 -33.96 15.86
N ASP A 313 -12.37 -34.28 16.02
CA ASP A 313 -13.21 -33.81 17.14
C ASP A 313 -12.64 -34.18 18.51
N ARG A 314 -11.96 -35.32 18.61
CA ARG A 314 -11.34 -35.78 19.84
C ARG A 314 -10.21 -34.82 20.25
N ASN A 315 -9.34 -34.46 19.32
CA ASN A 315 -8.23 -33.56 19.61
C ASN A 315 -8.69 -32.11 19.76
N ILE A 316 -9.77 -31.68 19.10
CA ILE A 316 -10.37 -30.35 19.32
C ILE A 316 -10.82 -30.20 20.77
N ARG A 317 -11.62 -31.17 21.27
CA ARG A 317 -12.07 -31.17 22.67
C ARG A 317 -10.89 -31.20 23.64
N ALA A 318 -9.91 -32.08 23.39
CA ALA A 318 -8.72 -32.18 24.24
C ALA A 318 -7.90 -30.88 24.25
N LEU A 319 -7.81 -30.17 23.12
CA LEU A 319 -7.13 -28.88 23.02
C LEU A 319 -7.86 -27.81 23.85
N PHE A 320 -9.18 -27.68 23.72
CA PHE A 320 -9.95 -26.71 24.50
C PHE A 320 -9.86 -26.99 26.00
N GLU A 321 -10.04 -28.24 26.42
CA GLU A 321 -9.91 -28.61 27.84
C GLU A 321 -8.52 -28.30 28.40
N ARG A 322 -7.46 -28.59 27.64
CA ARG A 322 -6.07 -28.28 28.03
C ARG A 322 -5.83 -26.77 28.12
N ALA A 323 -6.35 -25.99 27.18
CA ALA A 323 -6.23 -24.53 27.17
C ALA A 323 -6.97 -23.90 28.36
N LEU A 324 -8.22 -24.29 28.59
CA LEU A 324 -9.06 -23.76 29.67
C LEU A 324 -8.57 -24.15 31.06
N SER A 325 -7.81 -25.24 31.18
CA SER A 325 -7.12 -25.62 32.43
C SER A 325 -5.86 -24.79 32.70
N SER A 326 -5.31 -24.11 31.69
CA SER A 326 -4.04 -23.39 31.76
C SER A 326 -4.19 -21.87 31.70
N LEU A 327 -5.21 -21.36 31.01
CA LEU A 327 -5.45 -19.93 30.82
C LEU A 327 -6.15 -19.31 32.03
N PRO A 328 -5.84 -18.05 32.35
CA PRO A 328 -6.62 -17.32 33.33
C PRO A 328 -8.02 -16.98 32.75
N PRO A 329 -9.04 -16.76 33.60
CA PRO A 329 -10.42 -16.60 33.14
C PRO A 329 -10.65 -15.46 32.13
N ASP A 330 -9.90 -14.36 32.26
CA ASP A 330 -9.95 -13.14 31.43
C ASP A 330 -9.49 -13.39 30.00
N GLU A 331 -8.41 -14.16 29.84
CA GLU A 331 -7.89 -14.54 28.51
C GLU A 331 -8.67 -15.72 27.91
N SER A 332 -9.45 -16.44 28.71
CA SER A 332 -10.18 -17.65 28.29
C SER A 332 -11.53 -17.37 27.59
N VAL A 333 -12.04 -16.14 27.62
CA VAL A 333 -13.39 -15.77 27.15
C VAL A 333 -13.63 -16.21 25.70
N GLU A 334 -12.70 -15.89 24.78
CA GLU A 334 -12.85 -16.25 23.37
C GLU A 334 -12.69 -17.77 23.14
N VAL A 335 -11.86 -18.43 23.96
CA VAL A 335 -11.69 -19.90 23.92
C VAL A 335 -13.00 -20.60 24.33
N TRP A 336 -13.64 -20.14 25.40
CA TRP A 336 -14.95 -20.62 25.84
C TRP A 336 -16.03 -20.44 24.78
N LYS A 337 -16.07 -19.26 24.15
CA LYS A 337 -17.00 -18.95 23.08
C LYS A 337 -16.81 -19.89 21.88
N ARG A 338 -15.57 -20.07 21.42
CA ARG A 338 -15.25 -20.98 20.31
C ARG A 338 -15.53 -22.45 20.63
N PHE A 339 -15.30 -22.88 21.88
CA PHE A 339 -15.62 -24.24 22.33
C PHE A 339 -17.12 -24.49 22.37
N THR A 340 -17.89 -23.51 22.86
CA THR A 340 -19.36 -23.57 22.86
C THR A 340 -19.91 -23.69 21.44
N GLN A 341 -19.42 -22.85 20.51
CA GLN A 341 -19.80 -22.93 19.10
C GLN A 341 -19.47 -24.29 18.47
N PHE A 342 -18.31 -24.86 18.82
CA PHE A 342 -17.92 -26.19 18.33
C PHE A 342 -18.89 -27.28 18.80
N GLU A 343 -19.25 -27.31 20.10
CA GLU A 343 -20.22 -28.29 20.61
C GLU A 343 -21.65 -28.05 20.10
N GLN A 344 -22.04 -26.79 19.85
CA GLN A 344 -23.32 -26.48 19.21
C GLN A 344 -23.42 -27.04 17.78
N MET A 345 -22.32 -27.00 17.02
CA MET A 345 -22.30 -27.45 15.63
C MET A 345 -22.12 -28.97 15.47
N TYR A 346 -21.27 -29.58 16.31
CA TYR A 346 -20.79 -30.96 16.11
C TYR A 346 -20.99 -31.87 17.33
N GLY A 347 -21.36 -31.31 18.47
CA GLY A 347 -21.60 -32.04 19.72
C GLY A 347 -23.02 -32.60 19.82
N ASP A 348 -23.31 -33.18 20.99
CA ASP A 348 -24.68 -33.53 21.37
C ASP A 348 -25.24 -32.47 22.34
N LEU A 349 -26.56 -32.50 22.55
CA LEU A 349 -27.21 -31.52 23.43
C LEU A 349 -26.62 -31.56 24.85
N ALA A 350 -26.21 -32.73 25.34
CA ALA A 350 -25.69 -32.88 26.69
C ALA A 350 -24.27 -32.32 26.84
N SER A 351 -23.40 -32.50 25.84
CA SER A 351 -22.04 -31.95 25.83
C SER A 351 -22.09 -30.43 25.72
N MET A 352 -22.93 -29.90 24.84
CA MET A 352 -23.15 -28.47 24.67
C MET A 352 -23.64 -27.81 25.96
N LEU A 353 -24.68 -28.34 26.60
CA LEU A 353 -25.20 -27.79 27.87
C LEU A 353 -24.16 -27.84 29.00
N LYS A 354 -23.32 -28.88 29.05
CA LYS A 354 -22.23 -28.98 30.03
C LYS A 354 -21.16 -27.91 29.82
N VAL A 355 -20.78 -27.64 28.57
CA VAL A 355 -19.79 -26.60 28.26
C VAL A 355 -20.35 -25.20 28.55
N GLU A 356 -21.62 -24.94 28.22
CA GLU A 356 -22.28 -23.67 28.55
C GLU A 356 -22.36 -23.42 30.06
N GLN A 357 -22.71 -24.45 30.84
CA GLN A 357 -22.76 -24.36 32.30
C GLN A 357 -21.37 -24.06 32.89
N ARG A 358 -20.32 -24.77 32.43
CA ARG A 358 -18.94 -24.53 32.88
C ARG A 358 -18.42 -23.15 32.49
N ARG A 359 -18.77 -22.67 31.29
CA ARG A 359 -18.45 -21.31 30.84
C ARG A 359 -19.08 -20.28 31.79
N LYS A 360 -20.35 -20.45 32.15
CA LYS A 360 -21.02 -19.57 33.11
C LYS A 360 -20.31 -19.57 34.46
N GLU A 361 -20.00 -20.75 35.01
CA GLU A 361 -19.28 -20.87 36.29
C GLU A 361 -17.89 -20.21 36.25
N ALA A 362 -17.16 -20.35 35.13
CA ALA A 362 -15.84 -19.76 34.98
C ALA A 362 -15.87 -18.22 34.83
N LEU A 363 -16.89 -17.67 34.15
CA LEU A 363 -16.99 -16.23 33.87
C LEU A 363 -17.73 -15.45 34.96
N SER A 364 -18.71 -16.05 35.63
CA SER A 364 -19.43 -15.43 36.78
C SER A 364 -18.53 -15.14 37.98
N GLN A 365 -17.38 -15.81 38.08
CA GLN A 365 -16.37 -15.52 39.11
C GLN A 365 -15.58 -14.22 38.85
N MET A 366 -15.71 -13.60 37.67
CA MET A 366 -14.99 -12.36 37.31
C MET A 366 -15.79 -11.09 37.63
N ASP A 367 -17.13 -11.15 37.56
CA ASP A 367 -18.02 -10.01 37.75
C ASP A 367 -19.03 -10.28 38.89
N GLU A 368 -18.68 -9.87 40.12
CA GLU A 368 -19.60 -9.88 41.28
C GLU A 368 -20.84 -8.97 41.09
N ASN A 369 -20.89 -8.17 40.01
CA ASN A 369 -22.01 -7.28 39.67
C ASN A 369 -22.87 -7.76 38.49
N GLU A 370 -22.49 -8.83 37.77
CA GLU A 370 -23.28 -9.40 36.65
C GLU A 370 -24.04 -10.67 37.06
N GLU A 371 -24.36 -10.84 38.35
CA GLU A 371 -25.23 -11.95 38.79
C GLU A 371 -26.63 -11.92 38.12
N SER A 372 -27.03 -10.81 37.51
CA SER A 372 -28.32 -10.63 36.81
C SER A 372 -28.30 -10.84 35.28
N SER A 373 -27.16 -10.76 34.58
CA SER A 373 -27.10 -10.82 33.10
C SER A 373 -27.08 -12.26 32.56
N ILE A 374 -26.63 -13.21 33.38
CA ILE A 374 -26.42 -14.62 32.99
C ILE A 374 -27.59 -15.52 33.46
N GLU A 375 -28.82 -15.01 33.56
CA GLU A 375 -29.98 -15.88 33.61
C GLU A 375 -30.20 -16.57 32.25
N ASN A 376 -30.85 -17.73 32.24
CA ASN A 376 -31.18 -18.50 31.04
C ASN A 376 -32.13 -17.72 30.11
N SER A 377 -31.61 -16.68 29.46
CA SER A 377 -32.37 -15.81 28.57
C SER A 377 -32.70 -16.55 27.28
N LEU A 378 -33.89 -16.28 26.74
CA LEU A 378 -34.32 -16.72 25.42
C LEU A 378 -33.29 -16.33 24.33
N GLN A 379 -32.46 -15.32 24.59
CA GLN A 379 -31.34 -14.91 23.74
C GLN A 379 -30.28 -16.00 23.54
N ASN A 380 -29.96 -16.78 24.57
CA ASN A 380 -29.04 -17.90 24.46
C ASN A 380 -29.62 -19.02 23.59
N VAL A 381 -30.94 -19.23 23.69
CA VAL A 381 -31.66 -20.18 22.84
C VAL A 381 -31.66 -19.70 21.38
N ILE A 382 -31.93 -18.42 21.14
CA ILE A 382 -31.90 -17.83 19.80
C ILE A 382 -30.52 -17.97 19.18
N SER A 383 -29.46 -17.65 19.93
CA SER A 383 -28.08 -17.77 19.48
C SER A 383 -27.72 -19.23 19.16
N ARG A 384 -28.15 -20.19 19.99
CA ARG A 384 -27.91 -21.63 19.79
C ARG A 384 -28.53 -22.18 18.50
N TYR A 385 -29.72 -21.70 18.14
CA TYR A 385 -30.43 -22.15 16.94
C TYR A 385 -30.27 -21.22 15.75
N SER A 386 -29.44 -20.18 15.87
CA SER A 386 -29.07 -19.32 14.75
C SER A 386 -28.09 -20.04 13.83
N PHE A 387 -28.21 -19.80 12.52
CA PHE A 387 -27.25 -20.31 11.55
C PHE A 387 -27.04 -19.27 10.46
N MET A 388 -25.82 -18.78 10.33
CA MET A 388 -25.48 -17.68 9.41
C MET A 388 -26.41 -16.48 9.63
N ASP A 389 -27.23 -16.12 8.64
CA ASP A 389 -28.19 -15.02 8.67
C ASP A 389 -29.61 -15.46 9.06
N LEU A 390 -29.80 -16.74 9.41
CA LEU A 390 -31.08 -17.30 9.82
C LEU A 390 -31.25 -17.25 11.34
N TRP A 391 -32.41 -16.74 11.74
CA TRP A 391 -32.80 -16.60 13.14
C TRP A 391 -34.08 -17.39 13.41
N PRO A 392 -34.20 -18.04 14.57
CA PRO A 392 -35.40 -18.80 14.95
C PRO A 392 -36.58 -17.89 15.35
N CYS A 393 -36.51 -16.58 15.10
CA CYS A 393 -37.52 -15.60 15.47
C CYS A 393 -37.56 -14.43 14.47
N SER A 394 -38.58 -13.58 14.57
CA SER A 394 -38.72 -12.42 13.68
C SER A 394 -37.78 -11.28 14.11
N SER A 395 -37.47 -10.35 13.20
CA SER A 395 -36.72 -9.13 13.54
C SER A 395 -37.35 -8.32 14.68
N LYS A 396 -38.68 -8.38 14.83
CA LYS A 396 -39.39 -7.69 15.91
C LYS A 396 -39.15 -8.33 17.27
N ASP A 397 -38.99 -9.66 17.29
CA ASP A 397 -38.72 -10.40 18.52
C ASP A 397 -37.26 -10.17 18.96
N LEU A 398 -36.32 -10.13 18.01
CA LEU A 398 -34.92 -9.74 18.26
C LEU A 398 -34.82 -8.32 18.81
N ASP A 399 -35.51 -7.36 18.19
CA ASP A 399 -35.54 -5.97 18.66
C ASP A 399 -36.15 -5.84 20.07
N HIS A 400 -37.14 -6.68 20.40
CA HIS A 400 -37.75 -6.69 21.74
C HIS A 400 -36.78 -7.20 22.80
N LEU A 401 -36.06 -8.29 22.52
CA LEU A 401 -35.09 -8.88 23.43
C LEU A 401 -33.88 -7.98 23.64
N ALA A 402 -33.35 -7.38 22.57
CA ALA A 402 -32.24 -6.42 22.68
C ALA A 402 -32.62 -5.18 23.52
N ARG A 403 -33.87 -4.73 23.46
CA ARG A 403 -34.35 -3.64 24.33
C ARG A 403 -34.49 -4.05 25.80
N GLN A 404 -34.77 -5.32 26.09
CA GLN A 404 -34.83 -5.81 27.47
C GLN A 404 -33.45 -5.82 28.12
N GLU A 405 -32.38 -6.17 27.38
CA GLU A 405 -31.00 -6.15 27.88
C GLU A 405 -30.56 -4.72 28.26
N VAL A 406 -30.83 -3.73 27.39
CA VAL A 406 -30.50 -2.32 27.68
C VAL A 406 -31.22 -1.77 28.92
N LEU A 407 -32.43 -2.25 29.20
CA LEU A 407 -33.22 -1.84 30.38
C LEU A 407 -32.77 -2.52 31.69
N ILE A 408 -31.93 -3.55 31.63
CA ILE A 408 -31.37 -4.26 32.79
C ILE A 408 -30.00 -3.70 33.17
N GLU A 409 -29.32 -3.00 32.25
CA GLU A 409 -28.01 -2.37 32.45
C GLU A 409 -28.08 -0.91 32.98
N ASP A 410 -29.26 -0.27 32.97
CA ASP A 410 -29.57 1.05 33.58
C ASP A 410 -30.18 0.90 34.99
#